data_AF-A0A380TM56-F1
#
_entry.id   AF-A0A380TM56-F1
#
_cell.length_a   1.000
_cell.length_b   1.000
_cell.length_c   1.000
_cell.angle_alpha   90.00
_cell.angle_beta   90.00
_cell.angle_gamma   90.00
#
_symmetry.space_group_name_H-M   'P 1'
#
loop_
_entity.id
_entity.type
_entity.pdbx_description
1 polymer ?
#
loop_
_entity_poly.entity_id
_entity_poly.type
_entity_poly.pdbx_seq_one_letter_code
_entity_poly.pdbx_strand_id
1 'polypeptide(L)'
;MFLDFQQIKQEVAIEDSAAMLGLVLKRNGEQLRGKCPACESSERALVITPSKGAFYCHEAKKGGDLIALVSHIKNLGMREAAGAIAHHFKLVPASGPAASKGGKEKETPAPVQGFQPLGYLQHAHEAVQALGLVAEAAQSLGVGYAPKGLMRGRVVFPLYREGLLVGYVGYGDDGLKLPKNLTAEAATETVAADKP
;
A
#
# COMPACT_ATOMS: atom_id res chain seq x y z
N MET A 1 -16.95 7.73 8.25
CA MET A 1 -16.34 7.21 9.49
C MET A 1 -14.85 7.05 9.23
N PHE A 2 -14.01 7.89 9.85
CA PHE A 2 -12.55 7.80 9.74
C PHE A 2 -12.07 6.84 10.83
N LEU A 3 -11.33 5.79 10.45
CA LEU A 3 -10.61 4.95 11.41
C LEU A 3 -9.19 5.50 11.50
N ASP A 4 -8.76 5.78 12.73
CA ASP A 4 -7.38 6.18 13.00
C ASP A 4 -6.49 4.94 13.17
N PHE A 5 -5.55 4.74 12.26
CA PHE A 5 -4.62 3.61 12.30
C PHE A 5 -3.65 3.70 13.47
N GLN A 6 -3.31 4.90 13.95
CA GLN A 6 -2.45 5.07 15.12
C GLN A 6 -3.20 4.64 16.38
N GLN A 7 -4.48 4.99 16.50
CA GLN A 7 -5.30 4.57 17.64
C GLN A 7 -5.40 3.05 17.73
N ILE A 8 -5.65 2.37 16.61
CA ILE A 8 -5.73 0.90 16.58
C ILE A 8 -4.41 0.26 17.01
N LYS A 9 -3.27 0.85 16.62
CA LYS A 9 -1.93 0.36 17.01
C LYS A 9 -1.60 0.58 18.49
N GLN A 10 -2.25 1.56 19.14
CA GLN A 10 -2.07 1.83 20.57
C GLN A 10 -2.99 0.98 21.44
N GLU A 11 -4.20 0.71 20.96
CA GLU A 11 -5.25 0.00 21.72
C GLU A 11 -5.16 -1.53 21.60
N VAL A 12 -4.56 -2.06 20.53
CA VAL A 12 -4.53 -3.50 20.24
C VAL A 12 -3.09 -3.98 20.13
N ALA A 13 -2.74 -5.05 20.85
CA ALA A 13 -1.44 -5.68 20.68
C ALA A 13 -1.42 -6.60 19.44
N ILE A 14 -0.24 -6.78 18.84
CA ILE A 14 -0.10 -7.69 17.70
C ILE A 14 -0.41 -9.15 18.06
N GLU A 15 -0.23 -9.52 19.34
CA GLU A 15 -0.59 -10.84 19.88
C GLU A 15 -2.10 -11.07 19.86
N ASP A 16 -2.88 -10.05 20.24
CA ASP A 16 -4.34 -10.12 20.20
C ASP A 16 -4.86 -10.20 18.76
N SER A 17 -4.21 -9.47 17.85
CA SER A 17 -4.51 -9.58 16.41
C SER A 17 -4.16 -10.97 15.86
N ALA A 18 -3.08 -11.59 16.34
CA ALA A 18 -2.73 -12.96 15.97
C ALA A 18 -3.74 -13.98 16.51
N ALA A 19 -4.23 -13.79 17.74
CA ALA A 19 -5.27 -14.62 18.34
C ALA A 19 -6.61 -14.47 17.62
N MET A 20 -7.01 -13.26 17.26
CA MET A 20 -8.19 -12.97 16.43
C MET A 20 -8.16 -13.73 15.10
N LEU A 21 -6.96 -13.89 14.51
CA LEU A 21 -6.76 -14.61 13.25
C LEU A 21 -6.69 -16.14 13.43
N GLY A 22 -6.79 -16.64 14.67
CA GLY A 22 -6.70 -18.07 14.98
C GLY A 22 -5.32 -18.67 14.72
N LEU A 23 -4.25 -17.87 14.80
CA LEU A 23 -2.89 -18.34 14.52
C LEU A 23 -2.37 -19.21 15.66
N VAL A 24 -1.95 -20.42 15.31
CA VAL A 24 -1.26 -21.32 16.24
C VAL A 24 0.24 -21.00 16.20
N LEU A 25 0.70 -20.22 17.19
CA LEU A 25 2.09 -19.78 17.29
C LEU A 25 2.77 -20.41 18.52
N LYS A 26 3.99 -20.91 18.34
CA LYS A 26 4.87 -21.41 19.40
C LYS A 26 5.85 -20.32 19.83
N ARG A 27 6.04 -20.15 21.13
CA ARG A 27 7.00 -19.19 21.67
C ARG A 27 8.43 -19.70 21.49
N ASN A 28 9.29 -18.86 20.94
CA ASN A 28 10.71 -19.11 20.73
C ASN A 28 11.50 -17.86 21.14
N GLY A 29 11.91 -17.84 22.42
CA GLY A 29 12.51 -16.66 23.04
C GLY A 29 11.52 -15.49 23.14
N GLU A 30 11.93 -14.34 22.63
CA GLU A 30 11.11 -13.12 22.57
C GLU A 30 10.18 -13.06 21.33
N GLN A 31 10.15 -14.11 20.52
CA GLN A 31 9.37 -14.17 19.29
C GLN A 31 8.35 -15.31 19.34
N LEU A 32 7.25 -15.14 18.64
CA LEU A 32 6.25 -16.17 18.38
C LEU A 32 6.42 -16.65 16.94
N ARG A 33 6.48 -17.96 16.72
CA ARG A 33 6.70 -18.55 15.39
C ARG A 33 5.63 -19.58 15.07
N GLY A 34 5.19 -19.61 13.82
CA GLY A 34 4.23 -20.60 13.38
C GLY A 34 4.03 -20.65 11.87
N LYS A 35 3.02 -21.41 11.47
CA LYS A 35 2.59 -21.53 10.08
C LYS A 35 1.84 -20.26 9.66
N CYS A 36 2.13 -19.77 8.45
CA CYS A 36 1.33 -18.72 7.84
C CYS A 36 0.13 -19.34 7.10
N PRO A 37 -1.12 -19.03 7.46
CA PRO A 37 -2.29 -19.57 6.77
C PRO A 37 -2.46 -18.99 5.35
N ALA A 38 -1.96 -17.78 5.07
CA ALA A 38 -2.10 -17.14 3.76
C ALA A 38 -1.23 -17.76 2.67
N CYS A 39 -0.11 -18.38 3.06
CA CYS A 39 0.89 -18.92 2.15
C CYS A 39 0.97 -20.46 2.24
N GLU A 40 0.11 -21.08 3.05
CA GLU A 40 0.06 -22.51 3.36
C GLU A 40 1.42 -23.15 3.66
N SER A 41 2.34 -22.37 4.21
CA SER A 41 3.77 -22.70 4.24
C SER A 41 4.19 -23.54 5.44
N SER A 42 5.50 -23.73 5.61
CA SER A 42 6.10 -24.47 6.73
C SER A 42 5.78 -23.87 8.12
N GLU A 43 5.94 -24.69 9.17
CA GLU A 43 5.70 -24.31 10.59
C GLU A 43 6.54 -23.12 11.11
N ARG A 44 7.48 -22.59 10.32
CA ARG A 44 8.38 -21.48 10.69
C ARG A 44 8.24 -20.25 9.79
N ALA A 45 7.27 -20.25 8.88
CA ALA A 45 7.14 -19.19 7.88
C ALA A 45 6.74 -17.84 8.50
N LEU A 46 5.92 -17.84 9.54
CA LEU A 46 5.45 -16.62 10.20
C LEU A 46 6.18 -16.40 11.52
N VAL A 47 6.71 -15.20 11.71
CA VAL A 47 7.37 -14.75 12.94
C VAL A 47 6.70 -13.48 13.41
N ILE A 48 6.26 -13.45 14.66
CA ILE A 48 5.73 -12.26 15.33
C ILE A 48 6.68 -11.90 16.46
N THR A 49 7.03 -10.62 16.57
CA THR A 49 7.85 -10.07 17.66
C THR A 49 6.98 -9.12 18.48
N PRO A 50 6.36 -9.59 19.57
CA PRO A 50 5.48 -8.78 20.41
C PRO A 50 6.14 -7.50 20.91
N SER A 51 7.40 -7.57 21.34
CA SER A 51 8.16 -6.40 21.84
C SER A 51 8.31 -5.27 20.82
N LYS A 52 8.16 -5.57 19.52
CA LYS A 52 8.23 -4.59 18.43
C LYS A 52 6.87 -4.31 17.78
N GLY A 53 5.80 -4.99 18.22
CA GLY A 53 4.48 -4.90 17.60
C GLY A 53 4.48 -5.28 16.12
N ALA A 54 5.39 -6.16 15.69
CA ALA A 54 5.66 -6.40 14.27
C ALA A 54 5.67 -7.90 13.91
N PHE A 55 5.26 -8.21 12.68
CA PHE A 55 5.35 -9.54 12.10
C PHE A 55 6.25 -9.56 10.86
N TYR A 56 6.70 -10.77 10.52
CA TYR A 56 7.38 -11.07 9.28
C TYR A 56 7.03 -12.48 8.81
N CYS A 57 6.59 -12.58 7.56
CA CYS A 57 6.38 -13.82 6.83
C CYS A 57 7.56 -14.04 5.88
N HIS A 58 8.35 -15.09 6.13
CA HIS A 58 9.52 -15.43 5.33
C HIS A 58 9.17 -15.91 3.92
N GLU A 59 8.01 -16.57 3.75
CA GLU A 59 7.59 -17.09 2.44
C GLU A 59 7.21 -15.95 1.49
N ALA A 60 6.30 -15.08 1.94
CA ALA A 60 5.86 -13.92 1.16
C ALA A 60 6.86 -12.76 1.17
N LYS A 61 7.90 -12.82 2.02
CA LYS A 61 8.83 -11.72 2.32
C LYS A 61 8.08 -10.43 2.69
N LYS A 62 6.97 -10.57 3.41
CA LYS A 62 6.10 -9.47 3.86
C LYS A 62 6.23 -9.32 5.36
N GLY A 63 6.30 -8.09 5.84
CA GLY A 63 6.27 -7.78 7.26
C GLY A 63 5.71 -6.41 7.51
N GLY A 64 5.35 -6.14 8.75
CA GLY A 64 4.68 -4.91 9.13
C GLY A 64 4.12 -4.99 10.54
N ASP A 65 3.17 -4.12 10.81
CA ASP A 65 2.44 -4.06 12.09
C ASP A 65 1.24 -5.02 12.12
N LEU A 66 0.43 -4.92 13.18
CA LEU A 66 -0.76 -5.74 13.39
C LEU A 66 -1.83 -5.57 12.28
N ILE A 67 -1.96 -4.39 11.68
CA ILE A 67 -2.90 -4.15 10.58
C ILE A 67 -2.39 -4.85 9.33
N ALA A 68 -1.10 -4.73 9.06
CA ALA A 68 -0.45 -5.44 7.96
C ALA A 68 -0.49 -6.97 8.15
N LEU A 69 -0.48 -7.48 9.39
CA LEU A 69 -0.66 -8.91 9.69
C LEU A 69 -2.05 -9.40 9.29
N VAL A 70 -3.09 -8.69 9.74
CA VAL A 70 -4.49 -8.99 9.40
C VAL A 70 -4.74 -8.85 7.90
N SER A 71 -4.20 -7.79 7.28
CA SER A 71 -4.23 -7.58 5.83
C SER A 71 -3.58 -8.75 5.08
N HIS A 72 -2.40 -9.19 5.52
CA HIS A 72 -1.68 -10.30 4.90
C HIS A 72 -2.45 -11.62 5.00
N ILE A 73 -3.04 -11.91 6.16
CA ILE A 73 -3.70 -13.19 6.42
C ILE A 73 -5.08 -13.28 5.81
N LYS A 74 -5.88 -12.21 5.89
CA LYS A 74 -7.22 -12.17 5.30
C LYS A 74 -7.23 -11.70 3.85
N ASN A 75 -6.05 -11.34 3.31
CA ASN A 75 -5.90 -10.76 1.97
C ASN A 75 -6.80 -9.53 1.75
N LEU A 76 -6.87 -8.66 2.77
CA LEU A 76 -7.70 -7.47 2.80
C LEU A 76 -6.87 -6.21 2.56
N GLY A 77 -7.50 -5.14 2.08
CA GLY A 77 -6.87 -3.81 2.08
C GLY A 77 -6.56 -3.34 3.51
N MET A 78 -5.58 -2.45 3.69
CA MET A 78 -5.20 -1.95 5.03
C MET A 78 -6.38 -1.32 5.79
N ARG A 79 -7.25 -0.58 5.08
CA ARG A 79 -8.44 0.04 5.69
C ARG A 79 -9.49 -1.00 6.11
N GLU A 80 -9.68 -2.05 5.33
CA GLU A 80 -10.59 -3.14 5.65
C GLU A 80 -10.04 -3.99 6.80
N ALA A 81 -8.73 -4.25 6.82
CA ALA A 81 -8.04 -4.91 7.92
C ALA A 81 -8.17 -4.12 9.22
N ALA A 82 -7.92 -2.81 9.17
CA ALA A 82 -8.15 -1.90 10.29
C ALA A 82 -9.62 -1.90 10.74
N GLY A 83 -10.56 -1.91 9.80
CA GLY A 83 -11.99 -2.05 10.05
C GLY A 83 -12.34 -3.36 10.75
N ALA A 84 -11.78 -4.47 10.30
CA ALA A 84 -11.98 -5.78 10.91
C ALA A 84 -11.46 -5.83 12.34
N ILE A 85 -10.28 -5.25 12.61
CA ILE A 85 -9.70 -5.14 13.95
C ILE A 85 -10.61 -4.28 14.83
N ALA A 86 -10.95 -3.06 14.39
CA ALA A 86 -11.81 -2.15 15.15
C ALA A 86 -13.18 -2.78 15.46
N HIS A 87 -13.78 -3.50 14.51
CA HIS A 87 -15.04 -4.21 14.72
C HIS A 87 -14.89 -5.36 15.74
N HIS A 88 -13.81 -6.13 15.68
CA HIS A 88 -13.59 -7.25 16.58
C HIS A 88 -13.31 -6.81 18.02
N PHE A 89 -12.50 -5.76 18.18
CA PHE A 89 -12.16 -5.19 19.49
C PHE A 89 -13.12 -4.08 19.95
N LYS A 90 -14.20 -3.82 19.20
CA LYS A 90 -15.23 -2.80 19.50
C LYS A 90 -14.64 -1.41 19.76
N LEU A 91 -13.63 -1.02 18.99
CA LEU A 91 -13.01 0.30 19.09
C LEU A 91 -13.97 1.37 18.55
N VAL A 92 -14.24 2.39 19.37
CA VAL A 92 -15.10 3.52 18.99
C VAL A 92 -14.26 4.54 18.22
N PRO A 93 -14.68 5.02 17.03
CA PRO A 93 -13.92 6.05 16.34
C PRO A 93 -13.94 7.35 17.16
N ALA A 94 -12.76 7.83 17.54
CA ALA A 94 -12.66 9.12 18.21
C ALA A 94 -13.12 10.25 17.27
N SER A 95 -14.14 11.00 17.66
CA SER A 95 -14.50 12.29 17.06
C SER A 95 -13.79 13.39 17.85
N GLY A 96 -12.86 14.12 17.23
CA GLY A 96 -12.19 15.28 17.83
C GLY A 96 -11.27 16.00 16.84
N PRO A 97 -11.16 17.35 16.87
CA PRO A 97 -10.55 18.14 15.81
C PRO A 97 -9.01 18.17 15.87
N ALA A 98 -8.44 18.48 14.70
CA ALA A 98 -7.02 18.43 14.37
C ALA A 98 -6.07 19.14 15.35
N ALA A 99 -4.93 18.50 15.61
CA ALA A 99 -3.67 19.19 15.86
C ALA A 99 -2.52 18.39 15.22
N SER A 100 -1.83 19.05 14.31
CA SER A 100 -0.66 18.58 13.56
C SER A 100 0.44 18.02 14.45
N LYS A 101 1.08 16.92 14.02
CA LYS A 101 2.55 16.82 13.86
C LYS A 101 2.95 15.43 13.35
N GLY A 102 3.64 15.45 12.21
CA GLY A 102 4.74 14.55 11.81
C GLY A 102 4.61 13.06 12.15
N GLY A 103 4.11 12.28 11.20
CA GLY A 103 4.26 10.83 11.21
C GLY A 103 4.45 10.35 9.78
N LYS A 104 5.70 10.14 9.37
CA LYS A 104 6.08 9.43 8.14
C LYS A 104 5.34 8.08 8.13
N GLU A 105 4.45 7.83 7.18
CA GLU A 105 4.02 6.44 6.96
C GLU A 105 3.96 6.08 5.48
N LYS A 106 4.79 5.07 5.19
CA LYS A 106 4.89 4.32 3.94
C LYS A 106 3.52 3.70 3.64
N GLU A 107 2.79 4.25 2.69
CA GLU A 107 1.73 3.50 2.03
C GLU A 107 2.37 2.45 1.12
N THR A 108 2.16 1.18 1.48
CA THR A 108 2.39 0.03 0.61
C THR A 108 1.02 -0.35 0.07
N PRO A 109 0.72 -0.18 -1.23
CA PRO A 109 -0.57 -0.60 -1.76
C PRO A 109 -0.60 -2.12 -1.95
N ALA A 110 -1.78 -2.70 -1.73
CA ALA A 110 -2.14 -4.07 -2.11
C ALA A 110 -1.97 -4.30 -3.63
N PRO A 111 -1.89 -5.54 -4.14
CA PRO A 111 -1.76 -5.78 -5.57
C PRO A 111 -3.11 -5.57 -6.24
N VAL A 112 -3.35 -4.39 -6.81
CA VAL A 112 -4.36 -4.25 -7.86
C VAL A 112 -3.68 -4.69 -9.16
N GLN A 113 -4.39 -5.47 -9.99
CA GLN A 113 -4.03 -5.58 -11.40
C GLN A 113 -4.23 -4.20 -12.02
N GLY A 114 -3.17 -3.38 -11.98
CA GLY A 114 -3.20 -1.97 -12.36
C GLY A 114 -2.09 -1.21 -11.65
N PHE A 115 -1.62 -0.12 -12.24
CA PHE A 115 -0.67 0.76 -11.55
C PHE A 115 -1.37 1.39 -10.34
N GLN A 116 -0.65 1.50 -9.24
CA GLN A 116 -1.18 2.11 -8.02
C GLN A 116 -1.02 3.63 -8.08
N PRO A 117 -2.03 4.41 -7.62
CA PRO A 117 -1.94 5.85 -7.50
C PRO A 117 -0.69 6.28 -6.71
N LEU A 118 0.13 7.15 -7.30
CA LEU A 118 1.34 7.66 -6.64
C LEU A 118 0.97 8.75 -5.63
N GLY A 119 0.63 8.37 -4.40
CA GLY A 119 0.28 9.31 -3.31
C GLY A 119 1.42 10.21 -2.83
N TYR A 120 2.63 10.07 -3.36
CA TYR A 120 3.79 10.91 -3.02
C TYR A 120 4.03 12.08 -3.99
N LEU A 121 3.20 12.22 -5.04
CA LEU A 121 3.37 13.27 -6.01
C LEU A 121 3.07 14.63 -5.39
N GLN A 122 3.94 15.60 -5.67
CA GLN A 122 3.78 16.98 -5.22
C GLN A 122 3.02 17.75 -6.29
N HIS A 123 1.71 17.93 -6.09
CA HIS A 123 0.82 18.62 -7.03
C HIS A 123 1.10 20.13 -7.12
N ALA A 124 1.54 20.75 -6.03
CA ALA A 124 1.83 22.18 -5.94
C ALA A 124 3.29 22.55 -6.28
N HIS A 125 4.10 21.62 -6.81
CA HIS A 125 5.51 21.88 -7.09
C HIS A 125 5.71 22.84 -8.26
N GLU A 126 6.75 23.68 -8.23
CA GLU A 126 7.03 24.70 -9.26
C GLU A 126 7.12 24.11 -10.67
N ALA A 127 7.75 22.94 -10.83
CA ALA A 127 7.81 22.24 -12.12
C ALA A 127 6.42 21.87 -12.69
N VAL A 128 5.42 21.63 -11.84
CA VAL A 128 4.04 21.36 -12.27
C VAL A 128 3.38 22.66 -12.72
N GLN A 129 3.58 23.73 -11.95
CA GLN A 129 3.07 25.06 -12.26
C GLN A 129 3.71 25.65 -13.53
N ALA A 130 4.97 25.35 -13.79
CA ALA A 130 5.69 25.73 -15.00
C ALA A 130 5.09 25.10 -16.27
N LEU A 131 4.34 24.00 -16.15
CA LEU A 131 3.55 23.41 -17.23
C LEU A 131 2.18 24.07 -17.41
N GLY A 132 1.87 25.11 -16.63
CA GLY A 132 0.58 25.81 -16.64
C GLY A 132 -0.53 25.09 -15.85
N LEU A 133 -0.21 24.04 -15.10
CA LEU A 133 -1.16 23.34 -14.24
C LEU A 133 -1.20 23.98 -12.85
N VAL A 134 -2.37 24.47 -12.46
CA VAL A 134 -2.64 24.88 -11.07
C VAL A 134 -2.73 23.65 -10.16
N ALA A 135 -2.42 23.81 -8.88
CA ALA A 135 -2.30 22.71 -7.93
C ALA A 135 -3.60 21.88 -7.81
N GLU A 136 -4.75 22.53 -7.87
CA GLU A 136 -6.08 21.91 -7.78
C GLU A 136 -6.35 21.02 -9.00
N ALA A 137 -6.00 21.49 -10.20
CA ALA A 137 -6.14 20.73 -11.44
C ALA A 137 -5.14 19.57 -11.49
N ALA A 138 -3.90 19.80 -11.03
CA ALA A 138 -2.89 18.75 -10.93
C ALA A 138 -3.33 17.65 -9.95
N GLN A 139 -3.95 18.02 -8.83
CA GLN A 139 -4.46 17.07 -7.85
C GLN A 139 -5.66 16.27 -8.40
N SER A 140 -6.63 16.92 -9.05
CA SER A 140 -7.80 16.24 -9.60
C SER A 140 -7.45 15.28 -10.75
N LEU A 141 -6.41 15.61 -11.52
CA LEU A 141 -5.89 14.78 -12.60
C LEU A 141 -4.83 13.76 -12.14
N GLY A 142 -4.41 13.79 -10.87
CA GLY A 142 -3.35 12.92 -10.34
C GLY A 142 -1.95 13.23 -10.90
N VAL A 143 -1.75 14.43 -11.47
CA VAL A 143 -0.48 14.91 -12.01
C VAL A 143 0.35 15.52 -10.89
N GLY A 144 1.64 15.25 -10.83
CA GLY A 144 2.50 15.97 -9.89
C GLY A 144 3.98 15.65 -10.02
N TYR A 145 4.80 16.40 -9.29
CA TYR A 145 6.24 16.19 -9.30
C TYR A 145 6.64 15.00 -8.41
N ALA A 146 7.50 14.13 -8.93
CA ALA A 146 8.02 12.97 -8.21
C ALA A 146 9.38 13.28 -7.57
N PRO A 147 9.47 13.48 -6.24
CA PRO A 147 10.75 13.71 -5.55
C PRO A 147 11.58 12.43 -5.37
N LYS A 148 10.98 11.25 -5.60
CA LYS A 148 11.58 9.93 -5.34
C LYS A 148 10.99 8.88 -6.28
N GLY A 149 11.63 7.70 -6.30
CA GLY A 149 11.19 6.55 -7.12
C GLY A 149 11.73 6.58 -8.55
N LEU A 150 11.15 5.73 -9.42
CA LEU A 150 11.60 5.56 -10.80
C LEU A 150 11.43 6.82 -11.67
N MET A 151 10.47 7.67 -11.29
CA MET A 151 10.16 8.95 -11.96
C MET A 151 10.78 10.15 -11.24
N ARG A 152 11.75 9.93 -10.34
CA ARG A 152 12.39 11.00 -9.57
C ARG A 152 12.88 12.12 -10.48
N GLY A 153 12.56 13.37 -10.13
CA GLY A 153 12.99 14.55 -10.85
C GLY A 153 12.05 15.00 -11.96
N ARG A 154 10.89 14.34 -12.15
CA ARG A 154 9.97 14.60 -13.26
C ARG A 154 8.59 14.99 -12.79
N VAL A 155 7.87 15.72 -13.63
CA VAL A 155 6.42 15.85 -13.53
C VAL A 155 5.78 14.61 -14.13
N VAL A 156 4.92 13.96 -13.35
CA VAL A 156 4.35 12.66 -13.66
C VAL A 156 2.88 12.80 -13.98
N PHE A 157 2.46 12.18 -15.09
CA PHE A 157 1.09 12.15 -15.58
C PHE A 157 0.57 10.70 -15.53
N PRO A 158 -0.58 10.45 -14.90
CA PRO A 158 -1.22 9.13 -14.96
C PRO A 158 -1.79 8.87 -16.35
N LEU A 159 -1.67 7.63 -16.80
CA LEU A 159 -2.23 7.15 -18.06
C LEU A 159 -3.38 6.19 -17.76
N TYR A 160 -4.55 6.51 -18.28
CA TYR A 160 -5.75 5.70 -18.13
C TYR A 160 -6.13 5.06 -19.48
N ARG A 161 -6.53 3.80 -19.45
CA ARG A 161 -7.14 3.08 -20.58
C ARG A 161 -8.42 2.44 -20.08
N GLU A 162 -9.55 2.77 -20.71
CA GLU A 162 -10.88 2.26 -20.31
C GLU A 162 -11.18 2.50 -18.80
N GLY A 163 -10.75 3.65 -18.28
CA GLY A 163 -10.90 4.00 -16.87
C GLY A 163 -9.90 3.34 -15.91
N LEU A 164 -9.05 2.41 -16.39
CA LEU A 164 -8.04 1.73 -15.60
C LEU A 164 -6.69 2.44 -15.70
N LEU A 165 -6.01 2.61 -14.56
CA LEU A 165 -4.67 3.19 -14.50
C LEU A 165 -3.64 2.17 -15.02
N VAL A 166 -3.12 2.43 -16.22
CA VAL A 166 -2.20 1.53 -16.94
C VAL A 166 -0.74 1.95 -16.88
N GLY A 167 -0.44 3.13 -16.32
CA GLY A 167 0.93 3.58 -16.16
C GLY A 167 1.07 5.06 -15.86
N TYR A 168 2.32 5.50 -15.93
CA TYR A 168 2.72 6.88 -15.68
C TYR A 168 3.73 7.34 -16.72
N VAL A 169 3.52 8.53 -17.27
CA VAL A 169 4.48 9.24 -18.11
C VAL A 169 5.20 10.29 -17.27
N GLY A 170 6.52 10.35 -17.35
CA GLY A 170 7.33 11.38 -16.69
C GLY A 170 7.87 12.38 -17.69
N TYR A 171 7.64 13.68 -17.48
CA TYR A 171 8.23 14.78 -18.23
C TYR A 171 9.29 15.48 -17.39
N GLY A 172 10.47 15.71 -17.97
CA GLY A 172 11.56 16.45 -17.33
C GLY A 172 12.57 16.95 -18.36
N ASP A 173 13.71 17.44 -17.88
CA ASP A 173 14.74 18.10 -18.71
C ASP A 173 15.37 17.16 -19.76
N ASP A 174 15.38 15.85 -19.50
CA ASP A 174 15.84 14.83 -20.43
C ASP A 174 14.70 14.22 -21.28
N GLY A 175 13.55 14.89 -21.32
CA GLY A 175 12.39 14.56 -22.15
C GLY A 175 11.37 13.64 -21.49
N LEU A 176 10.62 12.91 -22.34
CA LEU A 176 9.52 12.03 -21.92
C LEU A 176 10.02 10.63 -21.57
N LYS A 177 9.62 10.14 -20.40
CA LYS A 177 9.85 8.78 -19.92
C LYS A 177 8.52 8.03 -19.89
N LEU A 178 8.37 7.06 -20.79
CA LEU A 178 7.18 6.22 -20.91
C LEU A 178 7.33 4.92 -20.13
N PRO A 179 6.21 4.30 -19.69
CA PRO A 179 6.24 2.98 -19.08
C PRO A 179 6.39 1.90 -20.18
N LYS A 180 7.07 0.80 -19.85
CA LYS A 180 7.50 -0.22 -20.83
C LYS A 180 6.34 -0.91 -21.57
N ASN A 181 5.17 -0.98 -20.94
CA ASN A 181 3.95 -1.54 -21.54
C ASN A 181 3.33 -0.66 -22.64
N LEU A 182 3.87 0.55 -22.86
CA LEU A 182 3.43 1.50 -23.88
C LEU A 182 4.56 1.83 -24.88
N THR A 183 5.72 1.20 -24.75
CA THR A 183 6.81 1.28 -25.73
C THR A 183 6.67 0.20 -26.79
N ALA A 184 7.20 0.42 -28.00
CA ALA A 184 7.00 -0.42 -29.19
C ALA A 184 7.31 -1.92 -29.01
N GLU A 185 8.05 -2.32 -27.97
CA GLU A 185 8.34 -3.73 -27.63
C GLU A 185 7.15 -4.51 -27.03
N ALA A 186 6.06 -3.84 -26.60
CA ALA A 186 4.91 -4.48 -25.94
C ALA A 186 3.76 -4.89 -26.90
N ALA A 187 3.92 -4.72 -28.21
CA ALA A 187 2.84 -4.87 -29.19
C ALA A 187 2.55 -6.33 -29.65
N THR A 188 3.16 -7.36 -29.04
CA THR A 188 3.12 -8.75 -29.55
C THR A 188 2.34 -9.77 -28.73
N GLU A 189 1.48 -9.38 -27.79
CA GLU A 189 0.60 -10.34 -27.10
C GLU A 189 -0.81 -9.79 -26.90
N THR A 190 -1.66 -9.92 -27.93
CA THR A 190 -3.13 -10.06 -27.77
C THR A 190 -3.80 -10.38 -29.12
N VAL A 191 -3.55 -11.57 -29.68
CA VAL A 191 -4.54 -12.25 -30.56
C VAL A 191 -4.45 -13.77 -30.36
N ALA A 192 -5.26 -14.32 -29.45
CA ALA A 192 -5.78 -15.70 -29.42
C ALA A 192 -6.50 -15.88 -28.07
N ALA A 193 -7.73 -16.37 -27.93
CA ALA A 193 -8.62 -16.98 -28.90
C ALA A 193 -10.06 -16.74 -28.41
N ASP A 194 -10.89 -16.16 -29.27
CA ASP A 194 -12.34 -16.36 -29.27
C ASP A 194 -12.61 -17.43 -30.32
N LYS A 195 -13.17 -18.58 -29.91
CA LYS A 195 -13.95 -19.40 -30.84
C LYS A 195 -14.99 -20.19 -30.05
N PRO A 196 -16.27 -20.20 -30.50
CA PRO A 196 -17.37 -20.92 -29.85
C PRO A 196 -17.27 -22.45 -29.98
#